data_AF-Q1N9N8-F1
#
_entry.id   AF-Q1N9N8-F1
#
_cell.length_a   1.000
_cell.length_b   1.000
_cell.length_c   1.000
_cell.angle_alpha   90.00
_cell.angle_beta   90.00
_cell.angle_gamma   90.00
#
_symmetry.space_group_name_H-M   'P 1'
#
loop_
_entity.id
_entity.type
_entity.pdbx_description
1 polymer ?
#
loop_
_entity_poly.entity_id
_entity_poly.type
_entity_poly.pdbx_seq_one_letter_code
_entity_poly.pdbx_strand_id
1 'polypeptide(L)'
;MFSGSIPALVTPFRDGTIDEAAFRAFVDWQIADGSSALVPCGTTGESATMTVEEHNRVIAICVDQAAGRVPVIAGCGSNDTRIALDHMYAAQGAGADAALVVAPYYNKPNQDGVYRHFAWLAERCDLPIILYNVPSRTITDIGVPVIHRLSEEFQTIVWIKDATGIWGGSPRSVWPAARTSA
;
A
#
# COMPACT_ATOMS: atom_id res chain seq x y z
N MET A 1 9.64 5.52 -10.17
CA MET A 1 8.37 6.25 -9.90
C MET A 1 7.23 5.40 -10.47
N PHE A 2 6.21 5.05 -9.70
CA PHE A 2 5.10 4.20 -10.14
C PHE A 2 4.16 4.98 -11.07
N SER A 3 3.75 4.38 -12.20
CA SER A 3 2.82 4.97 -13.15
C SER A 3 2.15 3.86 -13.98
N GLY A 4 1.11 4.22 -14.74
CA GLY A 4 0.35 3.27 -15.57
C GLY A 4 -0.82 2.61 -14.84
N SER A 5 -1.23 1.44 -15.35
CA SER A 5 -2.31 0.64 -14.74
C SER A 5 -1.73 -0.19 -13.60
N ILE A 6 -2.25 0.00 -12.39
CA ILE A 6 -1.76 -0.64 -11.17
C ILE A 6 -2.95 -1.27 -10.44
N PRO A 7 -3.36 -2.51 -10.78
CA PRO A 7 -4.52 -3.14 -10.19
C PRO A 7 -4.32 -3.47 -8.71
N ALA A 8 -5.35 -3.19 -7.91
CA ALA A 8 -5.53 -3.80 -6.61
C ALA A 8 -6.06 -5.22 -6.81
N LEU A 9 -5.21 -6.21 -6.51
CA LEU A 9 -5.50 -7.61 -6.78
C LEU A 9 -6.53 -8.15 -5.78
N VAL A 10 -7.42 -9.02 -6.26
CA VAL A 10 -8.20 -9.93 -5.42
C VAL A 10 -7.28 -11.03 -4.87
N THR A 11 -7.68 -11.63 -3.76
CA THR A 11 -7.00 -12.81 -3.18
C THR A 11 -7.93 -14.02 -3.35
N PRO A 12 -7.68 -14.93 -4.29
CA PRO A 12 -8.49 -16.13 -4.46
C PRO A 12 -8.44 -17.05 -3.22
N PHE A 13 -9.60 -17.51 -2.76
CA PHE A 13 -9.74 -18.53 -1.73
C PHE A 13 -10.45 -19.77 -2.28
N ARG A 14 -10.04 -20.95 -1.80
CA ARG A 14 -10.75 -22.22 -1.98
C ARG A 14 -10.80 -22.93 -0.63
N ASP A 15 -12.00 -23.40 -0.26
CA ASP A 15 -12.24 -24.14 0.99
C ASP A 15 -11.72 -23.43 2.25
N GLY A 16 -11.85 -22.09 2.28
CA GLY A 16 -11.44 -21.25 3.41
C GLY A 16 -9.94 -21.00 3.52
N THR A 17 -9.14 -21.37 2.52
CA THR A 17 -7.69 -21.13 2.47
C THR A 17 -7.29 -20.46 1.16
N ILE A 18 -6.14 -19.80 1.13
CA ILE A 18 -5.62 -19.13 -0.07
C ILE A 18 -5.44 -20.15 -1.20
N ASP A 19 -6.07 -19.91 -2.35
CA ASP A 19 -5.82 -20.68 -3.57
C ASP A 19 -4.58 -20.14 -4.28
N GLU A 20 -3.40 -20.59 -3.80
CA GLU A 20 -2.10 -20.12 -4.30
C GLU A 20 -1.93 -20.35 -5.81
N ALA A 21 -2.39 -21.48 -6.34
CA ALA A 21 -2.28 -21.77 -7.77
C ALA A 21 -3.09 -20.79 -8.61
N ALA A 22 -4.34 -20.51 -8.20
CA ALA A 22 -5.17 -19.51 -8.88
C ALA A 22 -4.58 -18.10 -8.75
N PHE A 23 -4.05 -17.74 -7.58
CA PHE A 23 -3.45 -16.43 -7.37
C PHE A 23 -2.21 -16.21 -8.24
N ARG A 24 -1.32 -17.21 -8.34
CA ARG A 24 -0.13 -17.15 -9.22
C ARG A 24 -0.50 -17.00 -10.69
N ALA A 25 -1.46 -17.79 -11.17
CA ALA A 25 -1.97 -17.66 -12.53
C ALA A 25 -2.60 -16.28 -12.79
N PHE A 26 -3.29 -15.73 -11.80
CA PHE A 26 -3.86 -14.38 -11.89
C PHE A 26 -2.79 -13.29 -11.94
N VAL A 27 -1.71 -13.41 -11.15
CA VAL A 27 -0.54 -12.51 -11.22
C VAL A 27 0.09 -12.54 -12.60
N ASP A 28 0.32 -13.72 -13.17
CA ASP A 28 0.87 -13.85 -14.52
C ASP A 28 -0.03 -13.21 -15.57
N TRP A 29 -1.35 -13.41 -15.47
CA TRP A 29 -2.31 -12.82 -16.38
C TRP A 29 -2.30 -11.28 -16.32
N GLN A 30 -2.28 -10.70 -15.12
CA GLN A 30 -2.22 -9.24 -14.95
C GLN A 30 -0.97 -8.63 -15.59
N ILE A 31 0.17 -9.29 -15.44
CA ILE A 31 1.44 -8.86 -16.03
C ILE A 31 1.38 -9.01 -17.56
N ALA A 32 0.89 -10.14 -18.06
CA ALA A 32 0.76 -10.41 -19.50
C ALA A 32 -0.17 -9.42 -20.21
N ASP A 33 -1.20 -8.93 -19.52
CA ASP A 33 -2.16 -7.94 -20.03
C ASP A 33 -1.69 -6.48 -19.87
N GLY A 34 -0.43 -6.27 -19.44
CA GLY A 34 0.22 -4.95 -19.46
C GLY A 34 0.08 -4.13 -18.18
N SER A 35 -0.28 -4.74 -17.04
CA SER A 35 -0.21 -4.05 -15.75
C SER A 35 1.22 -3.59 -15.46
N SER A 36 1.37 -2.35 -14.99
CA SER A 36 2.68 -1.71 -14.78
C SER A 36 3.22 -1.91 -13.36
N ALA A 37 2.37 -2.30 -12.42
CA ALA A 37 2.71 -2.73 -11.06
C ALA A 37 1.53 -3.54 -10.48
N LEU A 38 1.73 -4.22 -9.35
CA LEU A 38 0.68 -5.01 -8.70
C LEU A 38 0.50 -4.59 -7.25
N VAL A 39 -0.74 -4.59 -6.75
CA VAL A 39 -1.04 -4.29 -5.34
C VAL A 39 -1.79 -5.47 -4.69
N PRO A 40 -1.09 -6.43 -4.08
CA PRO A 40 -1.72 -7.45 -3.23
C PRO A 40 -2.16 -6.83 -1.89
N CYS A 41 -3.11 -7.50 -1.22
CA CYS A 41 -3.54 -7.18 0.15
C CYS A 41 -4.02 -5.73 0.37
N GLY A 42 -4.52 -5.07 -0.68
CA GLY A 42 -5.37 -3.89 -0.53
C GLY A 42 -6.78 -4.26 -0.08
N THR A 43 -7.69 -3.29 -0.02
CA THR A 43 -9.11 -3.54 0.30
C THR A 43 -9.75 -4.61 -0.62
N THR A 44 -9.42 -4.57 -1.92
CA THR A 44 -9.88 -5.54 -2.92
C THR A 44 -9.34 -6.95 -2.66
N GLY A 45 -8.15 -7.06 -2.07
CA GLY A 45 -7.53 -8.33 -1.69
C GLY A 45 -7.92 -8.80 -0.29
N GLU A 46 -8.95 -8.20 0.31
CA GLU A 46 -9.57 -8.65 1.56
C GLU A 46 -8.62 -8.67 2.78
N SER A 47 -7.66 -7.75 2.84
CA SER A 47 -6.68 -7.69 3.94
C SER A 47 -7.28 -7.55 5.33
N ALA A 48 -8.47 -6.96 5.47
CA ALA A 48 -9.13 -6.82 6.76
C ALA A 48 -9.72 -8.14 7.32
N THR A 49 -9.75 -9.21 6.52
CA THR A 49 -10.35 -10.50 6.90
C THR A 49 -9.36 -11.67 6.85
N MET A 50 -8.08 -11.39 6.59
CA MET A 50 -7.00 -12.39 6.62
C MET A 50 -6.30 -12.37 7.98
N THR A 51 -5.71 -13.51 8.37
CA THR A 51 -4.73 -13.50 9.46
C THR A 51 -3.44 -12.79 9.01
N VAL A 52 -2.58 -12.44 9.96
CA VAL A 52 -1.27 -11.81 9.64
C VAL A 52 -0.42 -12.75 8.78
N GLU A 53 -0.47 -14.05 9.06
CA GLU A 53 0.26 -15.09 8.31
C GLU A 53 -0.26 -15.22 6.89
N GLU A 54 -1.58 -15.27 6.69
CA GLU A 54 -2.21 -15.31 5.36
C GLU A 54 -1.86 -14.06 4.56
N HIS A 55 -2.02 -12.89 5.17
CA HIS A 55 -1.72 -11.60 4.53
C HIS A 55 -0.26 -11.53 4.06
N ASN A 56 0.68 -11.90 4.93
CA ASN A 56 2.11 -11.91 4.60
C ASN A 56 2.44 -12.99 3.56
N ARG A 57 1.75 -14.13 3.59
CA ARG A 57 1.91 -15.20 2.59
C ARG A 57 1.46 -14.76 1.20
N VAL A 58 0.34 -14.06 1.09
CA VAL A 58 -0.16 -13.51 -0.21
C VAL A 58 0.85 -12.52 -0.79
N ILE A 59 1.41 -11.62 0.04
CA ILE A 59 2.46 -10.69 -0.40
C ILE A 59 3.66 -11.47 -0.93
N ALA A 60 4.16 -12.45 -0.17
CA ALA A 60 5.31 -13.25 -0.57
C ALA A 60 5.07 -14.01 -1.88
N ILE A 61 3.89 -14.62 -2.07
CA ILE A 61 3.51 -15.28 -3.32
C ILE A 61 3.49 -14.28 -4.48
N CYS A 62 2.92 -13.08 -4.28
CA CYS A 62 2.84 -12.07 -5.32
C CYS A 62 4.23 -11.60 -5.77
N VAL A 63 5.13 -11.31 -4.82
CA VAL A 63 6.51 -10.90 -5.11
C VAL A 63 7.28 -12.02 -5.81
N ASP A 64 7.24 -13.23 -5.26
CA ASP A 64 7.87 -14.42 -5.82
C ASP A 64 7.37 -14.70 -7.24
N GLN A 65 6.05 -14.68 -7.45
CA GLN A 65 5.48 -14.89 -8.78
C GLN A 65 5.87 -13.74 -9.71
N ALA A 66 5.74 -12.47 -9.31
CA ALA A 66 6.10 -11.33 -10.16
C ALA A 66 7.56 -11.40 -10.66
N ALA A 67 8.48 -11.92 -9.83
CA ALA A 67 9.86 -12.23 -10.20
C ALA A 67 10.59 -11.05 -10.86
N GLY A 68 10.32 -9.83 -10.40
CA GLY A 68 10.91 -8.59 -10.92
C GLY A 68 10.41 -8.14 -12.30
N ARG A 69 9.41 -8.83 -12.91
CA ARG A 69 8.82 -8.43 -14.20
C ARG A 69 8.11 -7.08 -14.12
N VAL A 70 7.46 -6.83 -12.98
CA VAL A 70 6.83 -5.56 -12.61
C VAL A 70 6.99 -5.36 -11.11
N PRO A 71 6.98 -4.11 -10.61
CA PRO A 71 7.07 -3.86 -9.18
C PRO A 71 5.81 -4.31 -8.44
N VAL A 72 5.98 -4.71 -7.18
CA VAL A 72 4.92 -5.09 -6.25
C VAL A 72 4.83 -4.10 -5.10
N ILE A 73 3.65 -3.50 -4.93
CA ILE A 73 3.32 -2.55 -3.87
C ILE A 73 2.45 -3.30 -2.84
N ALA A 74 3.05 -3.75 -1.76
CA ALA A 74 2.37 -4.55 -0.74
C ALA A 74 1.40 -3.72 0.10
N GLY A 75 0.15 -4.17 0.28
CA GLY A 75 -0.75 -3.58 1.28
C GLY A 75 -0.22 -3.84 2.70
N CYS A 76 0.17 -2.81 3.45
CA CYS A 76 0.76 -2.95 4.79
C CYS A 76 0.06 -2.08 5.85
N GLY A 77 -1.12 -1.53 5.54
CA GLY A 77 -1.83 -0.65 6.46
C GLY A 77 -2.65 -1.40 7.53
N SER A 78 -2.67 -0.85 8.74
CA SER A 78 -3.47 -1.32 9.87
C SER A 78 -3.88 -0.14 10.75
N ASN A 79 -4.91 -0.34 11.58
CA ASN A 79 -5.26 0.62 12.62
C ASN A 79 -4.34 0.55 13.85
N ASP A 80 -3.56 -0.53 14.00
CA ASP A 80 -2.45 -0.65 14.96
C ASP A 80 -1.13 -0.35 14.23
N THR A 81 -0.45 0.73 14.64
CA THR A 81 0.84 1.17 14.09
C THR A 81 1.92 0.08 14.16
N ARG A 82 1.93 -0.76 15.21
CA ARG A 82 2.93 -1.84 15.33
C ARG A 82 2.67 -2.92 14.29
N ILE A 83 1.41 -3.34 14.11
CA ILE A 83 1.03 -4.34 13.10
C ILE A 83 1.34 -3.83 11.70
N ALA A 84 1.09 -2.55 11.42
CA ALA A 84 1.46 -1.94 10.14
C ALA A 84 2.98 -2.04 9.87
N LEU A 85 3.83 -1.80 10.88
CA LEU A 85 5.27 -1.96 10.73
C LEU A 85 5.68 -3.42 10.56
N ASP A 86 5.07 -4.35 11.28
CA ASP A 86 5.37 -5.77 11.13
C ASP A 86 5.05 -6.26 9.70
N HIS A 87 3.92 -5.80 9.12
CA HIS A 87 3.62 -6.03 7.71
C HIS A 87 4.66 -5.40 6.77
N MET A 88 5.12 -4.17 7.07
CA MET A 88 6.15 -3.52 6.26
C MET A 88 7.48 -4.28 6.29
N TYR A 89 7.92 -4.75 7.47
CA TYR A 89 9.13 -5.57 7.56
C TYR A 89 8.99 -6.90 6.84
N ALA A 90 7.83 -7.57 6.96
CA ALA A 90 7.56 -8.80 6.22
C ALA A 90 7.57 -8.57 4.70
N ALA A 91 6.95 -7.49 4.23
CA ALA A 91 6.94 -7.11 2.82
C ALA A 91 8.33 -6.75 2.30
N GLN A 92 9.12 -5.99 3.07
CA GLN A 92 10.51 -5.65 2.73
C GLN A 92 11.36 -6.92 2.64
N GLY A 93 11.23 -7.83 3.62
CA GLY A 93 11.94 -9.11 3.62
C GLY A 93 11.54 -10.03 2.47
N ALA A 94 10.30 -9.95 1.99
CA ALA A 94 9.82 -10.66 0.81
C ALA A 94 10.32 -10.04 -0.51
N GLY A 95 10.81 -8.80 -0.49
CA GLY A 95 11.30 -8.08 -1.68
C GLY A 95 10.26 -7.20 -2.37
N ALA A 96 9.23 -6.74 -1.66
CA ALA A 96 8.30 -5.74 -2.21
C ALA A 96 9.02 -4.41 -2.50
N ASP A 97 8.54 -3.66 -3.49
CA ASP A 97 9.13 -2.38 -3.92
C ASP A 97 8.60 -1.18 -3.14
N ALA A 98 7.40 -1.31 -2.57
CA ALA A 98 6.78 -0.30 -1.72
C ALA A 98 5.69 -0.90 -0.83
N ALA A 99 5.32 -0.17 0.23
CA ALA A 99 4.18 -0.43 1.09
C ALA A 99 3.04 0.55 0.81
N LEU A 100 1.84 0.04 0.51
CA LEU A 100 0.60 0.82 0.52
C LEU A 100 0.02 0.83 1.94
N VAL A 101 0.07 1.98 2.60
CA VAL A 101 -0.33 2.11 4.01
C VAL A 101 -1.57 3.00 4.11
N VAL A 102 -2.70 2.40 4.52
CA VAL A 102 -3.96 3.10 4.74
C VAL A 102 -3.94 3.92 6.02
N ALA A 103 -4.62 5.07 6.02
CA ALA A 103 -4.88 5.80 7.27
C ALA A 103 -5.55 4.87 8.31
N PRO A 104 -5.19 4.97 9.61
CA PRO A 104 -5.80 4.14 10.64
C PRO A 104 -7.33 4.25 10.63
N TYR A 105 -7.99 3.12 10.41
CA TYR A 105 -9.44 2.97 10.40
C TYR A 105 -9.96 2.57 11.79
N TYR A 106 -11.28 2.66 12.01
CA TYR A 106 -11.96 2.33 13.28
C TYR A 106 -11.69 3.32 14.43
N ASN A 107 -10.42 3.55 14.79
CA ASN A 107 -9.98 4.40 15.90
C ASN A 107 -10.09 5.92 15.63
N LYS A 108 -10.19 6.32 14.36
CA LYS A 108 -10.41 7.71 13.91
C LYS A 108 -9.44 8.73 14.53
N PRO A 109 -8.11 8.57 14.36
CA PRO A 109 -7.16 9.51 14.92
C PRO A 109 -7.36 10.92 14.36
N ASN A 110 -7.00 11.92 15.16
CA ASN A 110 -6.88 13.30 14.67
C ASN A 110 -5.67 13.42 13.72
N GLN A 111 -5.52 14.59 13.07
CA GLN A 111 -4.47 14.79 12.06
C GLN A 111 -3.04 14.66 12.63
N ASP A 112 -2.80 15.05 13.88
CA ASP A 112 -1.50 14.82 14.55
C ASP A 112 -1.24 13.31 14.75
N GLY A 113 -2.26 12.54 15.13
CA GLY A 113 -2.18 11.08 15.22
C GLY A 113 -1.93 10.40 13.88
N VAL A 114 -2.59 10.86 12.81
CA VAL A 114 -2.34 10.40 11.43
C VAL A 114 -0.88 10.65 11.03
N TYR A 115 -0.39 11.88 11.23
CA TYR A 115 1.00 12.22 10.96
C TYR A 115 1.97 11.34 11.75
N ARG A 116 1.77 11.18 13.07
CA ARG A 116 2.65 10.36 13.92
C ARG A 116 2.65 8.88 13.54
N HIS A 117 1.52 8.35 13.09
CA HIS A 117 1.44 6.98 12.59
C HIS A 117 2.39 6.79 11.40
N PHE A 118 2.28 7.63 10.37
CA PHE A 118 3.13 7.52 9.19
C PHE A 118 4.60 7.86 9.46
N ALA A 119 4.87 8.91 10.26
CA ALA A 119 6.22 9.27 10.66
C ALA A 119 6.92 8.12 11.41
N TRP A 120 6.21 7.47 12.34
CA TRP A 120 6.78 6.36 13.11
C TRP A 120 7.18 5.17 12.22
N LEU A 121 6.39 4.89 11.18
CA LEU A 121 6.70 3.87 10.16
C LEU A 121 7.91 4.29 9.30
N ALA A 122 7.89 5.52 8.78
CA ALA A 122 8.92 6.06 7.89
C ALA A 122 10.30 6.19 8.57
N GLU A 123 10.34 6.37 9.89
CA GLU A 123 11.58 6.39 10.69
C GLU A 123 12.21 5.01 10.91
N ARG A 124 11.48 3.91 10.66
CA ARG A 124 11.88 2.56 11.10
C ARG A 124 12.00 1.53 9.98
N CYS A 125 11.38 1.79 8.84
CA CYS A 125 11.45 0.89 7.69
C CYS A 125 11.80 1.69 6.44
N ASP A 126 12.81 1.21 5.72
CA ASP A 126 13.32 1.86 4.51
C ASP A 126 12.45 1.62 3.28
N LEU A 127 11.50 0.68 3.36
CA LEU A 127 10.56 0.38 2.29
C LEU A 127 9.73 1.63 1.94
N PRO A 128 9.73 2.09 0.67
CA PRO A 128 8.96 3.26 0.27
C PRO A 128 7.48 3.12 0.61
N ILE A 129 6.91 4.16 1.23
CA ILE A 129 5.53 4.23 1.66
C ILE A 129 4.70 5.00 0.64
N ILE A 130 3.61 4.39 0.21
CA ILE A 130 2.51 5.02 -0.50
C ILE A 130 1.37 5.22 0.49
N LEU A 131 1.00 6.48 0.72
CA LEU A 131 -0.15 6.82 1.55
C LEU A 131 -1.44 6.33 0.86
N TYR A 132 -2.36 5.72 1.59
CA TYR A 132 -3.66 5.34 1.06
C TYR A 132 -4.78 6.09 1.80
N ASN A 133 -5.37 7.06 1.11
CA ASN A 133 -6.46 7.87 1.63
C ASN A 133 -7.81 7.36 1.09
N VAL A 134 -8.66 6.83 1.97
CA VAL A 134 -9.99 6.30 1.63
C VAL A 134 -11.00 6.58 2.76
N PRO A 135 -11.41 7.84 2.96
CA PRO A 135 -12.26 8.25 4.09
C PRO A 135 -13.59 7.51 4.19
N SER A 136 -14.15 7.05 3.07
CA SER A 136 -15.37 6.25 3.04
C SER A 136 -15.24 4.91 3.79
N ARG A 137 -14.01 4.42 4.02
CA ARG A 137 -13.72 3.19 4.76
C ARG A 137 -13.00 3.44 6.08
N THR A 138 -12.20 4.50 6.18
CA THR A 138 -11.42 4.83 7.39
C THR A 138 -12.17 5.75 8.33
N ILE A 139 -13.09 6.57 7.82
CA ILE A 139 -13.75 7.69 8.50
C ILE A 139 -12.74 8.80 8.90
N THR A 140 -11.48 8.66 8.47
CA THR A 140 -10.40 9.61 8.71
C THR A 140 -9.74 9.95 7.37
N ASP A 141 -9.73 11.24 7.06
CA ASP A 141 -9.00 11.80 5.93
C ASP A 141 -7.53 12.04 6.28
N ILE A 142 -6.63 11.83 5.31
CA ILE A 142 -5.25 12.30 5.42
C ILE A 142 -5.22 13.73 4.88
N GLY A 143 -5.23 14.71 5.77
CA GLY A 143 -5.29 16.11 5.38
C GLY A 143 -4.05 16.54 4.58
N VAL A 144 -4.26 17.41 3.59
CA VAL A 144 -3.19 17.96 2.74
C VAL A 144 -1.99 18.50 3.54
N PRO A 145 -2.15 19.23 4.67
CA PRO A 145 -1.02 19.66 5.48
C PRO A 145 -0.18 18.50 6.07
N VAL A 146 -0.83 17.39 6.43
CA VAL A 146 -0.12 16.19 6.91
C VAL A 146 0.67 15.55 5.78
N ILE A 147 0.07 15.43 4.59
CA ILE A 147 0.75 14.88 3.41
C ILE A 147 1.98 15.71 3.06
N HIS A 148 1.84 17.04 3.02
CA HIS A 148 2.94 17.96 2.72
C HIS A 148 4.09 17.78 3.70
N ARG A 149 3.78 17.85 4.99
CA ARG A 149 4.77 17.68 6.05
C ARG A 149 5.48 16.33 5.97
N LEU A 150 4.75 15.23 5.77
CA LEU A 150 5.34 13.91 5.60
C LEU A 150 6.27 13.83 4.38
N SER A 151 5.87 14.42 3.25
CA SER A 151 6.66 14.40 2.01
C SER A 151 7.93 15.25 2.05
N GLU A 152 7.95 16.30 2.87
CA GLU A 152 9.13 17.13 3.10
C GLU A 152 10.11 16.45 4.05
N GLU A 153 9.61 15.86 5.14
CA GLU A 153 10.43 15.28 6.21
C GLU A 153 10.96 13.88 5.86
N PHE A 154 10.21 13.07 5.11
CA PHE A 154 10.55 11.67 4.86
C PHE A 154 10.66 11.35 3.37
N GLN A 155 11.87 10.99 2.93
CA GLN A 155 12.12 10.58 1.53
C GLN A 155 11.47 9.24 1.18
N THR A 156 11.15 8.42 2.19
CA THR A 156 10.45 7.15 2.05
C THR A 156 8.96 7.33 1.76
N ILE A 157 8.34 8.48 2.04
CA ILE A 157 6.94 8.76 1.68
C ILE A 157 6.92 9.21 0.23
N VAL A 158 6.60 8.33 -0.72
CA VAL A 158 6.86 8.55 -2.17
C VAL A 158 5.63 8.82 -3.03
N TRP A 159 4.43 8.46 -2.57
CA TRP A 159 3.21 8.60 -3.37
C TRP A 159 1.93 8.57 -2.51
N ILE A 160 0.79 8.84 -3.15
CA ILE A 160 -0.53 8.68 -2.54
C ILE A 160 -1.52 8.02 -3.50
N LYS A 161 -2.20 6.98 -3.00
CA LYS A 161 -3.43 6.44 -3.57
C LYS A 161 -4.61 7.21 -2.97
N ASP A 162 -5.16 8.12 -3.75
CA ASP A 162 -6.33 8.92 -3.37
C ASP A 162 -7.62 8.26 -3.86
N ALA A 163 -8.42 7.75 -2.92
CA ALA A 163 -9.72 7.13 -3.16
C ALA A 163 -10.84 7.90 -2.44
N THR A 164 -10.69 9.23 -2.29
CA THR A 164 -11.70 10.11 -1.70
C THR A 164 -12.94 10.26 -2.58
N GLY A 165 -12.79 10.10 -3.90
CA GLY A 165 -13.83 10.41 -4.88
C GLY A 165 -14.10 11.91 -5.03
N ILE A 166 -13.27 12.77 -4.43
CA ILE A 166 -13.43 14.22 -4.46
C ILE A 166 -12.47 14.80 -5.50
N TRP A 167 -13.04 15.39 -6.55
CA TRP A 167 -12.26 16.09 -7.55
C TRP A 167 -11.80 17.46 -7.00
N GLY A 168 -10.51 17.77 -7.06
CA GLY A 168 -9.93 19.02 -6.55
C GLY A 168 -9.40 18.98 -5.11
N GLY A 169 -9.69 17.94 -4.33
CA GLY A 169 -9.03 17.68 -3.03
C GLY A 169 -7.70 16.91 -3.16
N SER A 170 -7.41 16.41 -4.36
CA SER A 170 -6.22 15.61 -4.63
C SER A 170 -4.94 16.45 -4.50
N PRO A 171 -3.96 16.02 -3.68
CA PRO A 171 -2.73 16.74 -3.41
C PRO A 171 -1.72 16.69 -4.58
N ARG A 172 -2.17 16.75 -5.84
CA ARG A 172 -1.29 16.77 -7.02
C ARG A 172 -0.25 17.90 -6.95
N SER A 173 -0.51 18.96 -6.19
CA SER A 173 0.41 20.07 -5.93
C SER A 173 1.45 19.80 -4.84
N VAL A 174 1.31 18.73 -4.05
CA VAL A 174 2.17 18.43 -2.90
C VAL A 174 3.42 17.66 -3.31
N TRP A 175 3.34 16.87 -4.37
CA TRP A 175 4.53 16.21 -4.90
C TRP A 175 5.25 17.17 -5.84
N PRO A 176 6.52 17.55 -5.57
CA PRO A 176 7.28 18.36 -6.50
C PRO A 176 7.29 17.67 -7.87
N ALA A 177 7.00 18.40 -8.94
CA ALA A 177 7.11 17.93 -10.32
C ALA A 177 8.54 17.48 -10.72
N ALA A 178 9.48 17.46 -9.77
CA ALA A 178 10.93 17.39 -9.95
C ALA A 178 11.60 16.27 -9.14
N ARG A 179 10.96 15.10 -9.02
CA ARG A 179 11.65 13.84 -8.64
C ARG A 179 11.71 12.85 -9.82
N THR A 180 11.74 13.36 -11.04
CA THR A 180 12.25 12.65 -12.21
C THR A 180 13.78 12.82 -12.19
N SER A 181 14.51 11.85 -11.65
CA SER A 181 15.94 11.74 -11.97
C SER A 181 16.07 11.35 -13.44
N ALA A 182 17.09 11.93 -14.08
CA ALA A 182 17.43 11.82 -15.50
C ALA A 182 17.50 10.38 -16.03
#